data_AF-A0A938UR97-F1
#
_entry.id   AF-A0A938UR97-F1
#
_cell.length_a   1.000
_cell.length_b   1.000
_cell.length_c   1.000
_cell.angle_alpha   90.00
_cell.angle_beta   90.00
_cell.angle_gamma   90.00
#
_symmetry.space_group_name_H-M   'P 1'
#
loop_
_entity.id
_entity.type
_entity.pdbx_description
1 polymer ?
#
loop_
_entity_poly.entity_id
_entity_poly.type
_entity_poly.pdbx_seq_one_letter_code
_entity_poly.pdbx_strand_id
1 'polypeptide(L)'
;MAQAHPQSPRPDVQPPRRPPVKTRPPRALQVVRGRPPFSPSAEIDWTAWYLLDEDDMGQSLSQSDFVFEFVPLLRAWLADCGAQAYVAGDVYVAWVPEHPLVRVSPDAAVFDAVPDPQPASFQLWLPGHKAPRFALEYVSDDWKKDYDEAPQKYAQLGCRELVIFDAEPGDRAGRHALQVFRRTGDGAFVRQHAGPGPVWSVELGAWLVVRGGHLRLSRDQAGHELVPTVAERAELERSEKLRERADKEHERAEKERERAEKERERAEKERERAEKEHALAYAEQERAEKESALAELARLRALMGGAA
;
A
#
# COMPACT_ATOMS: atom_id res chain seq x y z
N MET A 1 39.73 76.09 67.55
CA MET A 1 39.96 74.65 67.33
C MET A 1 38.76 73.91 67.93
N ALA A 2 37.79 73.52 67.09
CA ALA A 2 37.65 72.16 66.54
C ALA A 2 37.17 71.18 67.63
N GLN A 3 36.07 70.43 67.59
CA GLN A 3 35.01 70.01 66.65
C GLN A 3 33.82 69.56 67.58
N ALA A 4 32.54 69.56 67.21
CA ALA A 4 31.82 68.49 66.50
C ALA A 4 30.32 68.88 66.58
N HIS A 5 29.71 69.29 65.47
CA HIS A 5 28.81 68.55 64.57
C HIS A 5 27.49 68.02 65.17
N PRO A 6 26.34 68.28 64.51
CA PRO A 6 25.04 68.39 65.14
C PRO A 6 24.12 67.16 64.95
N GLN A 7 23.11 67.08 65.80
CA GLN A 7 22.04 66.08 65.78
C GLN A 7 21.22 66.11 64.49
N SER A 8 20.72 64.95 64.06
CA SER A 8 19.60 64.82 63.12
C SER A 8 18.51 63.93 63.74
N PRO A 9 17.22 64.29 63.62
CA PRO A 9 16.11 63.49 64.14
C PRO A 9 15.66 62.39 63.17
N ARG A 10 15.04 61.35 63.72
CA ARG A 10 14.44 60.20 63.02
C ARG A 10 13.25 60.63 62.15
N PRO A 11 12.93 59.89 61.08
CA PRO A 11 11.52 59.50 60.96
C PRO A 11 11.23 58.11 60.39
N ASP A 12 10.12 57.61 60.92
CA ASP A 12 9.04 56.80 60.35
C ASP A 12 9.28 55.48 59.58
N VAL A 13 8.70 54.46 60.21
CA VAL A 13 8.43 53.11 59.73
C VAL A 13 7.24 53.14 58.74
N GLN A 14 7.41 52.54 57.56
CA GLN A 14 6.30 52.10 56.70
C GLN A 14 6.30 50.56 56.58
N PRO A 15 5.12 49.91 56.53
CA PRO A 15 4.96 48.46 56.66
C PRO A 15 5.41 47.67 55.40
N PRO A 16 5.73 46.37 55.54
CA PRO A 16 6.35 45.60 54.47
C PRO A 16 5.40 45.37 53.27
N ARG A 17 5.88 45.72 52.08
CA ARG A 17 5.23 45.43 50.79
C ARG A 17 5.32 43.92 50.49
N ARG A 18 4.18 43.28 50.19
CA ARG A 18 4.12 41.89 49.71
C ARG A 18 4.93 41.72 48.41
N PRO A 19 5.63 40.60 48.21
CA PRO A 19 6.42 40.37 46.99
C PRO A 19 5.49 40.18 45.77
N PRO A 20 5.89 40.66 44.58
CA PRO A 20 5.10 40.46 43.36
C PRO A 20 5.10 38.99 42.94
N VAL A 21 3.90 38.48 42.64
CA VAL A 21 3.67 37.17 42.00
C VAL A 21 4.36 37.19 40.64
N LYS A 22 5.37 36.32 40.44
CA LYS A 22 6.02 36.12 39.16
C LYS A 22 5.07 35.35 38.23
N THR A 23 4.27 36.06 37.44
CA THR A 23 3.61 35.48 36.27
C THR A 23 4.68 35.20 35.21
N ARG A 24 4.92 33.91 34.90
CA ARG A 24 5.76 33.53 33.77
C ARG A 24 5.06 33.95 32.47
N PRO A 25 5.70 34.68 31.56
CA PRO A 25 5.14 34.90 30.23
C PRO A 25 5.06 33.56 29.47
N PRO A 26 4.12 33.39 28.54
CA PRO A 26 4.03 32.20 27.71
C PRO A 26 5.34 32.00 26.94
N ARG A 27 5.78 30.74 26.82
CA ARG A 27 6.99 30.35 26.06
C ARG A 27 6.84 30.84 24.61
N ALA A 28 7.39 32.01 24.33
CA ALA A 28 7.65 32.46 22.97
C ALA A 28 8.56 31.43 22.30
N LEU A 29 8.27 31.12 21.03
CA LEU A 29 9.06 30.24 20.17
C LEU A 29 10.55 30.52 20.38
N GLN A 30 11.29 29.50 20.83
CA GLN A 30 12.73 29.51 20.70
C GLN A 30 13.02 29.47 19.19
N VAL A 31 13.32 30.64 18.62
CA VAL A 31 13.98 30.76 17.34
C VAL A 31 15.27 29.95 17.47
N VAL A 32 15.31 28.77 16.85
CA VAL A 32 16.56 28.08 16.56
C VAL A 32 17.44 29.12 15.88
N ARG A 33 18.56 29.52 16.51
CA ARG A 33 19.57 30.33 15.84
C ARG A 33 20.08 29.49 14.67
N GLY A 34 19.43 29.66 13.53
CA GLY A 34 19.64 28.85 12.34
C GLY A 34 21.06 29.03 11.84
N ARG A 35 21.69 27.93 11.45
CA ARG A 35 22.83 28.00 10.52
C ARG A 35 22.40 28.88 9.33
N PRO A 36 23.31 29.70 8.78
CA PRO A 36 22.99 30.45 7.57
C PRO A 36 22.49 29.49 6.47
N PRO A 37 21.56 29.93 5.61
CA PRO A 37 21.07 29.11 4.52
C PRO A 37 22.25 28.65 3.66
N PHE A 38 22.22 27.37 3.25
CA PHE A 38 23.22 26.83 2.33
C PHE A 38 23.16 27.61 1.01
N SER A 39 24.30 28.10 0.54
CA SER A 39 24.40 28.73 -0.77
C SER A 39 24.72 27.66 -1.82
N PRO A 40 23.83 27.39 -2.79
CA PRO A 40 24.09 26.40 -3.84
C PRO A 40 25.29 26.75 -4.74
N SER A 41 25.73 28.02 -4.71
CA SER A 41 26.84 28.56 -5.48
C SER A 41 28.12 28.76 -4.68
N ALA A 42 28.17 28.28 -3.43
CA ALA A 42 29.44 28.17 -2.71
C ALA A 42 30.37 27.19 -3.43
N GLU A 43 31.67 27.44 -3.39
CA GLU A 43 32.67 26.51 -3.93
C GLU A 43 32.65 25.24 -3.05
N ILE A 44 32.18 24.13 -3.62
CA ILE A 44 32.07 22.84 -2.93
C ILE A 44 33.30 22.02 -3.29
N ASP A 45 34.01 21.53 -2.27
CA ASP A 45 34.98 20.47 -2.46
C ASP A 45 34.24 19.14 -2.65
N TRP A 46 34.05 18.76 -3.91
CA TRP A 46 33.34 17.54 -4.29
C TRP A 46 34.05 16.27 -3.84
N THR A 47 35.37 16.33 -3.57
CA THR A 47 36.13 15.14 -3.14
C THR A 47 35.67 14.62 -1.78
N ALA A 48 35.16 15.51 -0.92
CA ALA A 48 34.54 15.13 0.35
C ALA A 48 33.21 14.36 0.17
N TRP A 49 32.64 14.37 -1.04
CA TRP A 49 31.38 13.70 -1.40
C TRP A 49 31.59 12.57 -2.41
N TYR A 50 32.83 12.24 -2.76
CA TYR A 50 33.10 11.07 -3.58
C TYR A 50 32.68 9.82 -2.81
N LEU A 51 31.82 9.03 -3.43
CA LEU A 51 31.55 7.66 -3.02
C LEU A 51 32.58 6.82 -3.77
N LEU A 52 33.64 6.43 -3.07
CA LEU A 52 34.67 5.57 -3.64
C LEU A 52 34.14 4.15 -3.75
N ASP A 53 34.65 3.36 -4.68
CA ASP A 53 34.28 1.94 -4.83
C ASP A 53 34.62 1.11 -3.56
N GLU A 54 35.51 1.60 -2.70
CA GLU A 54 35.80 1.01 -1.38
C GLU A 54 34.73 1.34 -0.33
N ASP A 55 33.99 2.43 -0.54
CA ASP A 55 32.82 2.88 0.22
C ASP A 55 31.52 2.39 -0.45
N ASP A 56 31.57 1.31 -1.23
CA ASP A 56 30.43 0.77 -1.98
C ASP A 56 29.26 0.41 -1.05
N MET A 57 28.36 1.37 -0.90
CA MET A 57 27.14 1.31 -0.10
C MET A 57 25.88 1.18 -0.99
N GLY A 58 26.06 1.01 -2.30
CA GLY A 58 24.96 0.92 -3.26
C GLY A 58 24.57 -0.53 -3.51
N GLN A 59 23.32 -0.90 -3.24
CA GLN A 59 22.79 -2.16 -3.77
C GLN A 59 22.64 -2.06 -5.29
N SER A 60 22.85 -3.19 -5.99
CA SER A 60 22.51 -3.26 -7.41
C SER A 60 21.02 -2.96 -7.62
N LEU A 61 20.65 -2.44 -8.80
CA LEU A 61 19.24 -2.20 -9.12
C LEU A 61 18.42 -3.49 -9.04
N SER A 62 18.98 -4.61 -9.50
CA SER A 62 18.31 -5.91 -9.48
C SER A 62 18.04 -6.43 -8.07
N GLN A 63 18.99 -6.24 -7.15
CA GLN A 63 18.84 -6.57 -5.73
C GLN A 63 17.81 -5.65 -5.07
N SER A 64 17.85 -4.34 -5.36
CA SER A 64 16.88 -3.38 -4.82
C SER A 64 15.45 -3.72 -5.27
N ASP A 65 15.25 -3.95 -6.57
CA ASP A 65 13.94 -4.33 -7.12
C ASP A 65 13.44 -5.64 -6.50
N PHE A 66 14.33 -6.61 -6.33
CA PHE A 66 14.02 -7.85 -5.63
C PHE A 66 13.54 -7.59 -4.20
N VAL A 67 14.25 -6.79 -3.40
CA VAL A 67 13.86 -6.46 -2.01
C VAL A 67 12.49 -5.77 -1.98
N PHE A 68 12.27 -4.78 -2.86
CA PHE A 68 11.02 -4.03 -2.94
C PHE A 68 9.81 -4.89 -3.38
N GLU A 69 10.03 -5.97 -4.12
CA GLU A 69 8.97 -6.89 -4.51
C GLU A 69 8.75 -8.02 -3.48
N PHE A 70 9.84 -8.64 -3.04
CA PHE A 70 9.81 -9.89 -2.28
C PHE A 70 9.47 -9.69 -0.80
N VAL A 71 9.98 -8.63 -0.16
CA VAL A 71 9.68 -8.35 1.26
C VAL A 71 8.18 -8.08 1.49
N PRO A 72 7.50 -7.25 0.67
CA PRO A 72 6.05 -7.08 0.77
C PRO A 72 5.26 -8.35 0.42
N LEU A 73 5.69 -9.11 -0.59
CA LEU A 73 5.10 -10.41 -0.93
C LEU A 73 5.14 -11.36 0.28
N LEU A 74 6.30 -11.45 0.93
CA LEU A 74 6.52 -12.31 2.09
C LEU A 74 5.65 -11.89 3.29
N ARG A 75 5.57 -10.58 3.54
CA ARG A 75 4.69 -10.02 4.58
C ARG A 75 3.22 -10.34 4.30
N ALA A 76 2.75 -10.16 3.07
CA ALA A 76 1.38 -10.47 2.68
C ALA A 76 1.08 -11.97 2.80
N TRP A 77 2.00 -12.82 2.35
CA TRP A 77 1.88 -14.28 2.47
C TRP A 77 1.75 -14.76 3.92
N LEU A 78 2.67 -14.33 4.79
CA LEU A 78 2.65 -14.75 6.19
C LEU A 78 1.42 -14.21 6.93
N ALA A 79 0.94 -13.01 6.58
CA ALA A 79 -0.32 -12.48 7.08
C ALA A 79 -1.53 -13.32 6.61
N ASP A 80 -1.59 -13.71 5.33
CA ASP A 80 -2.64 -14.59 4.79
C ASP A 80 -2.65 -15.96 5.49
N CYS A 81 -1.48 -16.46 5.90
CA CYS A 81 -1.35 -17.70 6.68
C CYS A 81 -1.65 -17.53 8.18
N GLY A 82 -1.91 -16.32 8.66
CA GLY A 82 -2.11 -16.04 10.09
C GLY A 82 -0.86 -16.24 10.95
N ALA A 83 0.34 -16.23 10.34
CA ALA A 83 1.59 -16.40 11.06
C ALA A 83 1.94 -15.14 11.85
N GLN A 84 2.24 -15.29 13.14
CA GLN A 84 2.87 -14.23 13.92
C GLN A 84 4.35 -14.18 13.53
N ALA A 85 4.72 -13.16 12.76
CA ALA A 85 6.08 -12.99 12.28
C ALA A 85 6.38 -11.50 12.05
N TYR A 86 7.64 -11.14 12.20
CA TYR A 86 8.17 -9.86 11.75
C TYR A 86 9.03 -10.08 10.51
N VAL A 87 8.71 -9.38 9.43
CA VAL A 87 9.42 -9.44 8.16
C VAL A 87 10.20 -8.15 7.95
N ALA A 88 11.46 -8.27 7.55
CA ALA A 88 12.33 -7.13 7.24
C ALA A 88 13.26 -7.47 6.06
N GLY A 89 13.74 -6.44 5.37
CA GLY A 89 14.90 -6.48 4.49
C GLY A 89 15.90 -5.45 4.98
N ASP A 90 17.18 -5.61 4.61
CA ASP A 90 18.26 -4.67 4.89
C ASP A 90 18.41 -4.29 6.37
N VAL A 91 18.12 -5.23 7.26
CA VAL A 91 18.27 -5.04 8.71
C VAL A 91 19.54 -5.72 9.22
N TYR A 92 20.32 -5.00 10.01
CA TYR A 92 21.50 -5.59 10.64
C TYR A 92 21.12 -6.60 11.72
N VAL A 93 21.75 -7.78 11.68
CA VAL A 93 21.68 -8.81 12.71
C VAL A 93 23.10 -9.15 13.19
N ALA A 94 23.44 -8.74 14.41
CA ALA A 94 24.73 -8.98 15.04
C ALA A 94 24.63 -10.07 16.13
N TRP A 95 25.64 -10.94 16.24
CA TRP A 95 25.60 -12.08 17.18
C TRP A 95 26.82 -12.25 18.08
N VAL A 96 27.86 -11.44 17.93
CA VAL A 96 29.05 -11.47 18.78
C VAL A 96 29.14 -10.17 19.60
N PRO A 97 28.83 -10.18 20.91
CA PRO A 97 28.75 -8.96 21.72
C PRO A 97 30.06 -8.16 21.74
N GLU A 98 31.20 -8.83 21.79
CA GLU A 98 32.53 -8.23 21.85
C GLU A 98 32.95 -7.65 20.49
N HIS A 99 32.28 -8.06 19.41
CA HIS A 99 32.55 -7.64 18.05
C HIS A 99 31.23 -7.27 17.34
N PRO A 100 30.57 -6.14 17.69
CA PRO A 100 29.21 -5.82 17.21
C PRO A 100 29.11 -5.57 15.70
N LEU A 101 30.24 -5.43 15.00
CA LEU A 101 30.31 -5.36 13.53
C LEU A 101 30.36 -6.76 12.88
N VAL A 102 30.48 -7.83 13.65
CA VAL A 102 30.19 -9.19 13.21
C VAL A 102 28.67 -9.33 13.10
N ARG A 103 28.18 -8.99 11.90
CA ARG A 103 26.76 -8.87 11.58
C ARG A 103 26.51 -9.24 10.11
N VAL A 104 25.27 -9.61 9.83
CA VAL A 104 24.72 -9.76 8.47
C VAL A 104 23.65 -8.71 8.22
N SER A 105 23.30 -8.50 6.95
CA SER A 105 22.15 -7.69 6.52
C SER A 105 21.41 -8.48 5.43
N PRO A 106 20.48 -9.37 5.81
CA PRO A 106 19.75 -10.18 4.84
C PRO A 106 18.87 -9.30 3.94
N ASP A 107 18.82 -9.60 2.64
CA ASP A 107 17.90 -8.94 1.70
C ASP A 107 16.43 -9.19 2.08
N ALA A 108 16.12 -10.39 2.58
CA ALA A 108 14.85 -10.66 3.24
C ALA A 108 15.03 -11.58 4.45
N ALA A 109 14.33 -11.27 5.54
CA ALA A 109 14.37 -12.02 6.77
C ALA A 109 13.00 -12.11 7.43
N VAL A 110 12.74 -13.26 8.06
CA VAL A 110 11.57 -13.50 8.91
C VAL A 110 12.05 -13.83 10.32
N PHE A 111 11.48 -13.13 11.29
CA PHE A 111 11.68 -13.35 12.71
C PHE A 111 10.37 -13.78 13.35
N ASP A 112 10.44 -14.62 14.39
CA ASP A 112 9.25 -15.03 15.14
C ASP A 112 8.56 -13.82 15.82
N ALA A 113 9.33 -12.83 16.23
CA ALA A 113 8.84 -11.59 16.83
C ALA A 113 9.86 -10.46 16.66
N VAL A 114 9.42 -9.23 16.88
CA VAL A 114 10.27 -8.04 17.02
C VAL A 114 10.16 -7.50 18.44
N PRO A 115 11.28 -7.07 19.08
CA PRO A 115 11.22 -6.43 20.39
C PRO A 115 10.36 -5.14 20.37
N ASP A 116 9.77 -4.80 21.50
CA ASP A 116 9.07 -3.51 21.75
C ASP A 116 9.82 -2.71 22.82
N PRO A 117 10.28 -1.48 22.56
CA PRO A 117 10.22 -0.76 21.28
C PRO A 117 11.04 -1.43 20.17
N GLN A 118 10.59 -1.26 18.93
CA GLN A 118 11.26 -1.82 17.75
C GLN A 118 12.71 -1.29 17.65
N PRO A 119 13.72 -2.19 17.56
CA PRO A 119 15.11 -1.77 17.50
C PRO A 119 15.52 -1.36 16.08
N ALA A 120 16.58 -0.57 15.97
CA ALA A 120 17.21 -0.25 14.68
C ALA A 120 18.01 -1.43 14.09
N SER A 121 18.42 -2.39 14.92
CA SER A 121 19.12 -3.60 14.52
C SER A 121 18.88 -4.73 15.52
N PHE A 122 18.99 -5.98 15.07
CA PHE A 122 18.93 -7.14 15.95
C PHE A 122 20.31 -7.42 16.53
N GLN A 123 20.45 -7.35 17.86
CA GLN A 123 21.67 -7.70 18.58
C GLN A 123 21.35 -8.91 19.45
N LEU A 124 21.78 -10.11 19.04
CA LEU A 124 21.29 -11.37 19.61
C LEU A 124 21.63 -11.61 21.08
N TRP A 125 22.54 -10.81 21.64
CA TRP A 125 22.87 -10.81 23.06
C TRP A 125 21.90 -9.98 23.92
N LEU A 126 21.04 -9.16 23.31
CA LEU A 126 20.04 -8.37 24.02
C LEU A 126 18.75 -9.19 24.27
N PRO A 127 18.04 -8.97 25.40
CA PRO A 127 16.79 -9.66 25.69
C PRO A 127 15.74 -9.49 24.59
N GLY A 128 15.13 -10.60 24.16
CA GLY A 128 14.07 -10.59 23.13
C GLY A 128 14.56 -10.55 21.68
N HIS A 129 15.84 -10.22 21.43
CA HIS A 129 16.42 -10.28 20.09
C HIS A 129 16.74 -11.74 19.74
N LYS A 130 16.19 -12.23 18.62
CA LYS A 130 16.34 -13.61 18.17
C LYS A 130 16.88 -13.66 16.75
N ALA A 131 17.59 -14.74 16.44
CA ALA A 131 18.04 -15.03 15.09
C ALA A 131 16.83 -15.16 14.14
N PRO A 132 16.98 -14.80 12.86
CA PRO A 132 15.92 -15.01 11.88
C PRO A 132 15.62 -16.51 11.74
N ARG A 133 14.34 -16.87 11.69
CA ARG A 133 13.95 -18.24 11.34
C ARG A 133 14.21 -18.51 9.86
N PHE A 134 13.97 -17.51 9.02
CA PHE A 134 14.26 -17.54 7.59
C PHE A 134 15.10 -16.33 7.22
N ALA A 135 16.13 -16.54 6.41
CA ALA A 135 16.88 -15.48 5.75
C ALA A 135 17.02 -15.81 4.27
N LEU A 136 17.10 -14.77 3.44
CA LEU A 136 17.39 -14.88 2.03
C LEU A 136 18.42 -13.83 1.63
N GLU A 137 19.41 -14.29 0.86
CA GLU A 137 20.39 -13.44 0.17
C GLU A 137 20.19 -13.53 -1.34
N TYR A 138 20.15 -12.38 -1.99
CA TYR A 138 20.18 -12.21 -3.43
C TYR A 138 21.64 -12.08 -3.86
N VAL A 139 22.05 -12.94 -4.79
CA VAL A 139 23.43 -12.97 -5.27
C VAL A 139 23.67 -11.76 -6.15
N SER A 140 24.62 -10.92 -5.74
CA SER A 140 25.10 -9.78 -6.51
C SER A 140 26.39 -10.11 -7.29
N ASP A 141 27.08 -9.10 -7.80
CA ASP A 141 28.31 -9.27 -8.59
C ASP A 141 29.44 -9.98 -7.80
N ASP A 142 29.50 -9.81 -6.48
CA ASP A 142 30.41 -10.55 -5.59
C ASP A 142 29.80 -11.88 -5.10
N TRP A 143 29.49 -12.75 -6.06
CA TRP A 143 28.87 -14.06 -5.80
C TRP A 143 29.63 -14.94 -4.81
N LYS A 144 30.95 -14.76 -4.62
CA LYS A 144 31.72 -15.59 -3.66
C LYS A 144 31.28 -15.33 -2.23
N LYS A 145 31.06 -14.07 -1.87
CA LYS A 145 30.59 -13.68 -0.54
C LYS A 145 29.26 -14.36 -0.21
N ASP A 146 28.34 -14.36 -1.16
CA ASP A 146 27.00 -14.92 -0.98
C ASP A 146 27.03 -16.45 -0.91
N TYR A 147 27.84 -17.10 -1.75
CA TYR A 147 27.92 -18.58 -1.81
C TYR A 147 28.77 -19.22 -0.70
N ASP A 148 29.92 -18.61 -0.37
CA ASP A 148 30.92 -19.24 0.50
C ASP A 148 30.82 -18.72 1.95
N GLU A 149 30.60 -17.41 2.13
CA GLU A 149 30.59 -16.81 3.47
C GLU A 149 29.21 -16.81 4.14
N ALA A 150 28.15 -16.50 3.38
CA ALA A 150 26.81 -16.39 3.95
C ALA A 150 26.38 -17.68 4.69
N PRO A 151 26.52 -18.90 4.12
CA PRO A 151 26.15 -20.12 4.84
C PRO A 151 26.87 -20.28 6.18
N GLN A 152 28.15 -19.89 6.25
CA GLN A 152 28.94 -19.97 7.49
C GLN A 152 28.45 -18.94 8.53
N LYS A 153 28.18 -17.71 8.10
CA LYS A 153 27.65 -16.65 8.96
C LYS A 153 26.27 -17.03 9.51
N TYR A 154 25.34 -17.48 8.67
CA TYR A 154 24.00 -17.90 9.09
C TYR A 154 24.02 -19.17 9.95
N ALA A 155 24.97 -20.09 9.72
CA ALA A 155 25.19 -21.24 10.58
C ALA A 155 25.63 -20.82 12.00
N GLN A 156 26.52 -19.83 12.15
CA GLN A 156 26.91 -19.32 13.48
C GLN A 156 25.83 -18.46 14.14
N LEU A 157 25.15 -17.63 13.35
CA LEU A 157 24.07 -16.73 13.79
C LEU A 157 22.91 -17.46 14.47
N GLY A 158 22.70 -18.74 14.15
CA GLY A 158 21.57 -19.51 14.66
C GLY A 158 20.34 -19.48 13.75
N CYS A 159 20.48 -19.07 12.49
CA CYS A 159 19.38 -19.09 11.53
C CYS A 159 18.89 -20.53 11.28
N ARG A 160 17.58 -20.71 11.04
CA ARG A 160 16.97 -22.03 10.83
C ARG A 160 16.95 -22.41 9.35
N GLU A 161 16.68 -21.47 8.46
CA GLU A 161 16.68 -21.68 7.01
C GLU A 161 17.29 -20.47 6.29
N LEU A 162 18.27 -20.72 5.43
CA LEU A 162 18.86 -19.74 4.54
C LEU A 162 18.55 -20.12 3.10
N VAL A 163 18.08 -19.16 2.32
CA VAL A 163 17.97 -19.25 0.87
C VAL A 163 19.00 -18.35 0.23
N ILE A 164 19.75 -18.86 -0.73
CA ILE A 164 20.56 -18.05 -1.64
C ILE A 164 19.85 -18.10 -2.98
N PHE A 165 19.47 -16.93 -3.50
CA PHE A 165 18.82 -16.76 -4.78
C PHE A 165 19.76 -16.07 -5.76
N ASP A 166 20.09 -16.76 -6.83
CA ASP A 166 20.90 -16.24 -7.94
C ASP A 166 19.99 -16.09 -9.16
N ALA A 167 19.69 -14.85 -9.55
CA ALA A 167 18.86 -14.60 -10.73
C ALA A 167 19.59 -14.99 -12.03
N GLU A 168 20.92 -14.97 -12.02
CA GLU A 168 21.78 -15.18 -13.19
C GLU A 168 22.98 -16.10 -12.87
N PRO A 169 22.72 -17.38 -12.50
CA PRO A 169 23.79 -18.30 -12.08
C PRO A 169 24.81 -18.59 -13.19
N GLY A 170 24.42 -18.39 -14.46
CA GLY A 170 25.21 -18.74 -15.63
C GLY A 170 25.58 -20.23 -15.67
N ASP A 171 26.58 -20.59 -16.47
CA ASP A 171 27.03 -21.99 -16.63
C ASP A 171 28.16 -22.39 -15.67
N ARG A 172 28.50 -21.51 -14.70
CA ARG A 172 29.62 -21.75 -13.79
C ARG A 172 29.28 -22.87 -12.80
N ALA A 173 30.14 -23.89 -12.74
CA ALA A 173 29.98 -24.99 -11.81
C ALA A 173 29.83 -24.51 -10.36
N GLY A 174 28.78 -25.01 -9.68
CA GLY A 174 28.46 -24.66 -8.30
C GLY A 174 27.54 -23.44 -8.14
N ARG A 175 27.27 -22.67 -9.21
CA ARG A 175 26.23 -21.64 -9.21
C ARG A 175 24.87 -22.25 -9.54
N HIS A 176 23.88 -21.91 -8.73
CA HIS A 176 22.54 -22.46 -8.84
C HIS A 176 21.53 -21.37 -8.54
N ALA A 177 20.42 -21.34 -9.29
CA ALA A 177 19.40 -20.32 -9.10
C ALA A 177 18.86 -20.30 -7.66
N LEU A 178 18.68 -21.49 -7.06
CA LEU A 178 18.33 -21.63 -5.66
C LEU A 178 19.28 -22.58 -4.95
N GLN A 179 19.78 -22.15 -3.80
CA GLN A 179 20.33 -23.03 -2.78
C GLN A 179 19.59 -22.82 -1.47
N VAL A 180 19.26 -23.93 -0.80
CA VAL A 180 18.55 -23.90 0.48
C VAL A 180 19.38 -24.63 1.52
N PHE A 181 19.74 -23.92 2.58
CA PHE A 181 20.42 -24.45 3.74
C PHE A 181 19.45 -24.50 4.92
N ARG A 182 19.47 -25.58 5.68
CA ARG A 182 18.57 -25.76 6.82
C ARG A 182 19.33 -26.28 8.02
N ARG A 183 18.96 -25.77 9.19
CA ARG A 183 19.44 -26.26 10.48
C ARG A 183 18.71 -27.54 10.83
N THR A 184 19.47 -28.60 11.08
CA THR A 184 18.96 -29.89 11.57
C THR A 184 18.80 -29.86 13.09
N GLY A 185 18.08 -30.84 13.65
CA GLY A 185 17.81 -30.90 15.09
C GLY A 185 19.05 -31.06 15.98
N ASP A 186 20.14 -31.61 15.44
CA ASP A 186 21.47 -31.71 16.06
C ASP A 186 22.33 -30.44 15.87
N GLY A 187 21.78 -29.40 15.24
CA GLY A 187 22.40 -28.09 15.09
C GLY A 187 23.27 -27.92 13.84
N ALA A 188 23.48 -28.96 13.04
CA ALA A 188 24.21 -28.85 11.77
C ALA A 188 23.45 -27.98 10.77
N PHE A 189 24.19 -27.23 9.93
CA PHE A 189 23.61 -26.37 8.90
C PHE A 189 23.97 -26.94 7.52
N VAL A 190 23.00 -27.56 6.86
CA VAL A 190 23.25 -28.40 5.68
C VAL A 190 22.55 -27.85 4.45
N ARG A 191 23.24 -27.87 3.30
CA ARG A 191 22.63 -27.57 2.01
C ARG A 191 21.70 -28.71 1.61
N GLN A 192 20.39 -28.47 1.67
CA GLN A 192 19.36 -29.45 1.30
C GLN A 192 18.95 -29.37 -0.17
N HIS A 193 19.17 -28.22 -0.82
CA HIS A 193 18.87 -28.03 -2.24
C HIS A 193 19.93 -27.17 -2.93
N ALA A 194 20.19 -27.49 -4.20
CA ALA A 194 21.01 -26.72 -5.12
C ALA A 194 20.50 -27.00 -6.56
N GLY A 195 19.83 -26.03 -7.18
CA GLY A 195 19.22 -26.22 -8.49
C GLY A 195 18.26 -25.10 -8.88
N PRO A 196 17.44 -25.29 -9.93
CA PRO A 196 16.47 -24.29 -10.39
C PRO A 196 15.21 -24.18 -9.51
N GLY A 197 15.04 -25.05 -8.51
CA GLY A 197 13.74 -25.27 -7.85
C GLY A 197 12.72 -25.96 -8.77
N PRO A 198 11.43 -26.01 -8.40
CA PRO A 198 10.85 -25.55 -7.13
C PRO A 198 11.42 -26.24 -5.90
N VAL A 199 11.45 -25.55 -4.75
CA VAL A 199 11.89 -26.13 -3.48
C VAL A 199 10.99 -25.66 -2.33
N TRP A 200 10.62 -26.58 -1.44
CA TRP A 200 9.78 -26.27 -0.28
C TRP A 200 10.59 -25.57 0.81
N SER A 201 10.16 -24.36 1.18
CA SER A 201 10.63 -23.66 2.37
C SER A 201 9.79 -24.07 3.57
N VAL A 202 10.45 -24.66 4.57
CA VAL A 202 9.77 -25.08 5.81
C VAL A 202 9.41 -23.86 6.65
N GLU A 203 10.29 -22.85 6.66
CA GLU A 203 10.08 -21.66 7.47
C GLU A 203 9.06 -20.69 6.86
N LEU A 204 8.78 -20.78 5.56
CA LEU A 204 7.72 -19.99 4.93
C LEU A 204 6.41 -20.77 4.72
N GLY A 205 6.45 -22.09 4.78
CA GLY A 205 5.29 -22.93 4.47
C GLY A 205 4.82 -22.75 3.02
N ALA A 206 5.76 -22.51 2.09
CA ALA A 206 5.49 -22.26 0.68
C ALA A 206 6.58 -22.85 -0.22
N TRP A 207 6.25 -23.07 -1.48
CA TRP A 207 7.22 -23.41 -2.52
C TRP A 207 7.91 -22.16 -3.04
N LEU A 208 9.24 -22.19 -3.07
CA LEU A 208 10.09 -21.21 -3.74
C LEU A 208 10.20 -21.61 -5.21
N VAL A 209 9.80 -20.73 -6.11
CA VAL A 209 9.75 -20.98 -7.56
C VAL A 209 10.41 -19.84 -8.31
N VAL A 210 11.30 -20.15 -9.24
CA VAL A 210 11.88 -19.14 -10.15
C VAL A 210 11.05 -19.05 -11.43
N ARG A 211 10.55 -17.86 -11.76
CA ARG A 211 9.74 -17.57 -12.96
C ARG A 211 10.21 -16.29 -13.61
N GLY A 212 10.62 -16.38 -14.88
CA GLY A 212 11.06 -15.20 -15.65
C GLY A 212 12.25 -14.46 -15.02
N GLY A 213 13.12 -15.16 -14.26
CA GLY A 213 14.23 -14.54 -13.53
C GLY A 213 13.86 -14.00 -12.14
N HIS A 214 12.59 -14.09 -11.73
CA HIS A 214 12.12 -13.63 -10.42
C HIS A 214 11.84 -14.80 -9.48
N LEU A 215 12.20 -14.64 -8.20
CA LEU A 215 11.78 -15.57 -7.16
C LEU A 215 10.34 -15.27 -6.72
N ARG A 216 9.52 -16.32 -6.71
CA ARG A 216 8.09 -16.27 -6.35
C ARG A 216 7.79 -17.29 -5.26
N LEU A 217 6.73 -17.03 -4.52
CA LEU A 217 6.10 -17.99 -3.61
C LEU A 217 4.96 -18.71 -4.32
N SER A 218 4.79 -20.01 -4.09
CA SER A 218 3.69 -20.80 -4.61
C SER A 218 3.09 -21.72 -3.55
N ARG A 219 1.78 -21.95 -3.66
CA ARG A 219 1.03 -22.87 -2.79
C ARG A 219 1.26 -24.33 -3.17
N ASP A 220 1.66 -24.60 -4.42
CA ASP A 220 1.84 -25.95 -4.95
C ASP A 220 3.26 -26.16 -5.53
N GLN A 221 3.67 -27.42 -5.62
CA GLN A 221 5.00 -27.77 -6.11
C GLN A 221 5.18 -27.48 -7.60
N ALA A 222 4.12 -27.53 -8.41
CA ALA A 222 4.24 -27.29 -9.84
C ALA A 222 4.42 -25.80 -10.16
N GLY A 223 4.12 -24.91 -9.20
CA GLY A 223 4.24 -23.47 -9.38
C GLY A 223 3.12 -22.92 -10.26
N HIS A 224 1.91 -23.47 -10.14
CA HIS A 224 0.71 -23.03 -10.86
C HIS A 224 -0.12 -22.05 -10.01
N GLU A 225 -0.17 -22.27 -8.71
CA GLU A 225 -0.81 -21.41 -7.71
C GLU A 225 0.24 -20.47 -7.13
N LEU A 226 0.68 -19.50 -7.94
CA LEU A 226 1.57 -18.45 -7.46
C LEU A 226 0.83 -17.55 -6.45
N VAL A 227 1.53 -17.19 -5.38
CA VAL A 227 1.07 -16.14 -4.47
C VAL A 227 1.19 -14.82 -5.23
N PRO A 228 0.07 -14.06 -5.37
CA PRO A 228 0.12 -12.81 -6.10
C PRO A 228 0.96 -11.78 -5.34
N THR A 229 1.79 -11.04 -6.06
CA THR A 229 2.55 -9.90 -5.52
C THR A 229 1.60 -8.81 -5.05
N VAL A 230 2.10 -7.86 -4.26
CA VAL A 230 1.28 -6.72 -3.81
C VAL A 230 0.74 -5.91 -5.00
N ALA A 231 1.55 -5.75 -6.06
CA ALA A 231 1.14 -5.06 -7.27
C ALA A 231 0.04 -5.83 -8.03
N GLU A 232 0.20 -7.14 -8.21
CA GLU A 232 -0.80 -8.02 -8.85
C GLU A 232 -2.13 -8.02 -8.07
N ARG A 233 -2.09 -8.08 -6.73
CA ARG A 233 -3.29 -7.97 -5.88
C ARG A 233 -3.99 -6.63 -6.05
N ALA A 234 -3.24 -5.54 -6.07
CA ALA A 234 -3.80 -4.21 -6.26
C ALA A 234 -4.44 -4.06 -7.65
N GLU A 235 -3.88 -4.71 -8.68
CA GLU A 235 -4.48 -4.73 -10.02
C GLU A 235 -5.77 -5.56 -10.08
N LEU A 236 -5.78 -6.74 -9.46
CA LEU A 236 -6.98 -7.57 -9.32
C LEU A 236 -8.11 -6.78 -8.64
N GLU A 237 -7.82 -6.14 -7.50
CA GLU A 237 -8.81 -5.34 -6.78
C GLU A 237 -9.33 -4.15 -7.61
N ARG A 238 -8.46 -3.48 -8.38
CA ARG A 238 -8.87 -2.41 -9.31
C ARG A 238 -9.80 -2.95 -10.41
N SER A 239 -9.46 -4.10 -10.98
CA SER A 239 -10.25 -4.74 -12.05
C SER A 239 -11.64 -5.15 -11.55
N GLU A 240 -11.71 -5.73 -10.35
CA GLU A 240 -12.97 -6.09 -9.70
C GLU A 240 -13.85 -4.86 -9.43
N LYS A 241 -13.27 -3.78 -8.90
CA LYS A 241 -13.99 -2.51 -8.68
C LYS A 241 -14.51 -1.90 -9.99
N LEU A 242 -13.76 -2.02 -11.08
CA LEU A 242 -14.20 -1.55 -12.39
C LEU A 242 -15.36 -2.38 -12.93
N ARG A 243 -15.30 -3.71 -12.80
CA ARG A 243 -16.39 -4.62 -13.18
C ARG A 243 -17.66 -4.33 -12.37
N GLU A 244 -17.54 -4.18 -11.06
CA GLU A 244 -18.68 -3.84 -10.20
C GLU A 244 -19.34 -2.51 -10.59
N ARG A 245 -18.54 -1.51 -10.99
CA ARG A 245 -19.06 -0.23 -11.50
C ARG A 245 -19.78 -0.39 -12.83
N ALA A 246 -19.22 -1.16 -13.74
CA ALA A 246 -19.83 -1.46 -15.03
C ALA A 246 -21.17 -2.19 -14.87
N ASP A 247 -21.24 -3.17 -13.96
CA ASP A 247 -22.47 -3.92 -13.67
C ASP A 247 -23.55 -2.99 -13.08
N LYS A 248 -23.18 -2.08 -12.16
CA LYS A 248 -24.10 -1.08 -11.60
C LYS A 248 -24.59 -0.09 -12.66
N GLU A 249 -23.74 0.30 -13.60
CA GLU A 249 -24.11 1.20 -14.69
C GLU A 249 -25.07 0.49 -15.66
N HIS A 250 -24.79 -0.77 -16.01
CA HIS A 250 -25.67 -1.57 -16.83
C HIS A 250 -27.05 -1.76 -16.18
N GLU A 251 -27.11 -2.05 -14.87
CA GLU A 251 -28.37 -2.16 -14.14
C GLU A 251 -29.17 -0.84 -14.14
N ARG A 252 -28.48 0.31 -14.02
CA ARG A 252 -29.12 1.63 -14.10
C ARG A 252 -29.67 1.90 -15.49
N ALA A 253 -28.90 1.59 -16.54
CA ALA A 253 -29.31 1.77 -17.93
C ALA A 253 -30.54 0.90 -18.26
N GLU A 254 -30.58 -0.35 -17.79
CA GLU A 254 -31.74 -1.23 -17.97
C GLU A 254 -32.98 -0.70 -17.22
N LYS A 255 -32.82 -0.23 -15.98
CA LYS A 255 -33.92 0.42 -15.23
C LYS A 255 -34.42 1.70 -15.91
N GLU A 256 -33.54 2.47 -16.53
CA GLU A 256 -33.92 3.67 -17.28
C GLU A 256 -34.67 3.32 -18.56
N ARG A 257 -34.21 2.29 -19.30
CA ARG A 257 -34.90 1.76 -20.49
C ARG A 257 -36.30 1.27 -20.15
N GLU A 258 -36.46 0.50 -19.08
CA GLU A 258 -37.76 0.01 -18.62
C GLU A 258 -38.71 1.16 -18.27
N ARG A 259 -38.20 2.23 -17.63
CA ARG A 259 -38.99 3.43 -17.33
C ARG A 259 -39.39 4.16 -18.61
N ALA A 260 -38.47 4.34 -19.54
CA ALA A 260 -38.74 4.99 -20.82
C ALA A 260 -39.75 4.20 -21.65
N GLU A 261 -39.70 2.86 -21.63
CA GLU A 261 -40.68 2.01 -22.30
C GLU A 261 -42.07 2.12 -21.67
N LYS A 262 -42.15 2.07 -20.33
CA LYS A 262 -43.42 2.31 -19.60
C LYS A 262 -44.00 3.69 -19.87
N GLU A 263 -43.16 4.71 -20.00
CA GLU A 263 -43.59 6.07 -20.33
C GLU A 263 -44.12 6.15 -21.77
N ARG A 264 -43.44 5.52 -22.74
CA ARG A 264 -43.90 5.43 -24.12
C ARG A 264 -45.24 4.71 -24.24
N GLU A 265 -45.41 3.58 -23.54
CA GLU A 265 -46.67 2.83 -23.54
C GLU A 265 -47.83 3.68 -22.96
N ARG A 266 -47.56 4.47 -21.92
CA ARG A 266 -48.55 5.40 -21.36
C ARG A 266 -48.91 6.51 -22.35
N ALA A 267 -47.92 7.12 -22.99
CA ALA A 267 -48.12 8.17 -23.98
C ALA A 267 -48.90 7.66 -25.21
N GLU A 268 -48.64 6.43 -25.66
CA GLU A 268 -49.38 5.79 -26.75
C GLU A 268 -50.84 5.54 -26.37
N LYS A 269 -51.10 4.98 -25.17
CA LYS A 269 -52.46 4.80 -24.65
C LYS A 269 -53.22 6.12 -24.51
N GLU A 270 -52.54 7.20 -24.14
CA GLU A 270 -53.14 8.53 -24.05
C GLU A 270 -53.49 9.09 -25.44
N ARG A 271 -52.60 8.94 -26.42
CA ARG A 271 -52.88 9.31 -27.82
C ARG A 271 -54.07 8.54 -28.39
N GLU A 272 -54.13 7.23 -28.18
CA GLU A 272 -55.24 6.41 -28.66
C GLU A 272 -56.58 6.85 -28.04
N ARG A 273 -56.58 7.26 -26.76
CA ARG A 273 -57.77 7.83 -26.10
C ARG A 273 -58.17 9.16 -26.70
N ALA A 274 -57.21 10.07 -26.91
CA ALA A 274 -57.46 11.37 -27.52
C ALA A 274 -57.98 11.24 -28.96
N GLU A 275 -57.44 10.31 -29.75
CA GLU A 275 -57.93 10.01 -31.11
C GLU A 275 -59.36 9.47 -31.10
N LYS A 276 -59.69 8.55 -30.17
CA LYS A 276 -61.06 8.04 -30.01
C LYS A 276 -62.03 9.15 -29.61
N GLU A 277 -61.64 10.02 -28.69
CA GLU A 277 -62.45 11.16 -28.26
C GLU A 277 -62.68 12.15 -29.41
N HIS A 278 -61.63 12.47 -30.17
CA HIS A 278 -61.74 13.33 -31.34
C HIS A 278 -62.63 12.71 -32.43
N ALA A 279 -62.53 11.40 -32.66
CA ALA A 279 -63.38 10.70 -33.61
C ALA A 279 -64.86 10.69 -33.20
N LEU A 280 -65.15 10.54 -31.90
CA LEU A 280 -66.50 10.63 -31.36
C LEU A 280 -67.07 12.05 -31.53
N ALA A 281 -66.29 13.07 -31.19
CA ALA A 281 -66.69 14.47 -31.36
C ALA A 281 -66.97 14.83 -32.83
N TYR A 282 -66.12 14.34 -33.75
CA TYR A 282 -66.32 14.52 -35.19
C TYR A 282 -67.61 13.85 -35.68
N ALA A 283 -67.87 12.61 -35.25
CA ALA A 283 -69.10 11.89 -35.60
C ALA A 283 -70.36 12.56 -35.04
N GLU A 284 -70.28 13.18 -33.86
CA GLU A 284 -71.39 13.94 -33.26
C GLU A 284 -71.68 15.23 -34.05
N GLN A 285 -70.63 15.97 -34.45
CA GLN A 285 -70.79 17.12 -35.35
C GLN A 285 -71.45 16.73 -36.67
N GLU A 286 -70.99 15.65 -37.32
CA GLU A 286 -71.55 15.21 -38.60
C GLU A 286 -73.04 14.82 -38.47
N ARG A 287 -73.43 14.23 -37.33
CA ARG A 287 -74.84 13.94 -37.03
C ARG A 287 -75.66 15.21 -36.85
N ALA A 288 -75.14 16.17 -36.08
CA ALA A 288 -75.81 17.46 -35.85
C ALA A 288 -75.97 18.26 -37.15
N GLU A 289 -74.96 18.26 -38.03
CA GLU A 289 -75.02 18.88 -39.36
C GLU A 289 -76.08 18.21 -40.24
N LYS A 290 -76.12 16.88 -40.29
CA LYS A 290 -77.14 16.13 -41.03
C LYS A 290 -78.54 16.42 -40.50
N GLU A 291 -78.72 16.48 -39.19
CA GLU A 291 -80.00 16.77 -38.56
C GLU A 291 -80.46 18.20 -38.86
N SER A 292 -79.55 19.18 -38.77
CA SER A 292 -79.81 20.58 -39.16
C SER A 292 -80.21 20.69 -40.63
N ALA A 293 -79.47 20.04 -41.54
CA ALA A 293 -79.78 20.04 -42.97
C ALA A 293 -81.16 19.40 -43.27
N LEU A 294 -81.51 18.31 -42.58
CA LEU A 294 -82.84 17.69 -42.67
C LEU A 294 -83.93 18.62 -42.16
N ALA A 295 -83.71 19.31 -41.05
CA ALA A 295 -84.65 20.29 -40.51
C ALA A 295 -84.86 21.47 -41.48
N GLU A 296 -83.80 21.94 -42.12
CA GLU A 296 -83.86 23.03 -43.10
C GLU A 296 -84.58 22.60 -44.40
N LEU A 297 -84.32 21.39 -44.89
CA LEU A 297 -85.07 20.77 -45.99
C LEU A 297 -86.56 20.66 -45.66
N ALA A 298 -86.91 20.23 -44.44
CA ALA A 298 -88.30 20.16 -43.99
C ALA A 298 -88.97 21.54 -43.96
N ARG A 299 -88.24 22.58 -43.50
CA ARG A 299 -88.70 23.97 -43.48
C ARG A 299 -88.97 24.52 -44.88
N LEU A 300 -88.06 24.28 -45.81
CA LEU A 300 -88.20 24.67 -47.22
C LEU A 300 -89.36 23.94 -47.90
N ARG A 301 -89.56 22.64 -47.59
CA ARG A 301 -90.73 21.87 -48.07
C ARG A 301 -92.05 22.44 -47.55
N ALA A 302 -92.12 22.84 -46.28
CA ALA A 302 -93.31 23.46 -45.70
C ALA A 302 -93.63 24.81 -46.36
N LEU A 303 -92.60 25.60 -46.69
CA LEU A 303 -92.75 26.87 -47.42
C LEU A 303 -93.26 26.69 -48.85
N MET A 304 -92.80 25.64 -49.55
CA MET A 304 -93.28 25.33 -50.92
C MET A 304 -94.64 24.62 -50.95
N GLY A 305 -95.00 23.89 -49.88
CA GLY A 305 -96.30 23.21 -49.76
C GLY A 305 -97.47 24.11 -49.33
N GLY A 306 -97.20 25.33 -48.84
CA GLY A 306 -98.21 26.32 -48.45
C GLY A 306 -98.67 27.25 -49.57
N ALA A 307 -98.30 26.97 -50.83
CA ALA A 307 -98.62 27.80 -51.99
C ALA A 307 -99.68 27.17 -52.94
N ALA A 308 -100.59 26.34 -52.42
CA ALA A 308 -101.72 25.79 -53.16
C ALA A 308 -103.05 26.17 -52.50
#